data_AF-A0A132MP84-F1
#
_entry.id   AF-A0A132MP84-F1
#
_cell.length_a   1.000
_cell.length_b   1.000
_cell.length_c   1.000
_cell.angle_alpha   90.00
_cell.angle_beta   90.00
_cell.angle_gamma   90.00
#
_symmetry.space_group_name_H-M   'P 1'
#
loop_
_entity.id
_entity.type
_entity.pdbx_description
1 polymer ?
#
loop_
_entity_poly.entity_id
_entity_poly.type
_entity_poly.pdbx_seq_one_letter_code
_entity_poly.pdbx_strand_id
1 'polypeptide(L)'
;MDATHMADLSLWIAHGLFWFSPDRLLRAARTVSYRAPSAAEVIAMLRKDLLGRFGEEIAVHHLRESGLAILERNWRCSSGEIDIVARDGDELVICEVKTRSGNGYGTPQEAVTRVKAERLRRLAAEWLAVRGLRPSSVRFDVIAVVRRPQGGVAVEHLRGVM
;
A
#
# COMPACT_ATOMS: atom_id res chain seq x y z
N MET A 1 9.99 6.52 72.30
CA MET A 1 8.74 6.12 72.95
C MET A 1 7.68 5.97 71.86
N ASP A 2 7.05 4.79 71.85
CA ASP A 2 5.84 4.35 71.15
C ASP A 2 4.74 5.43 71.01
N ALA A 3 3.98 5.54 69.91
CA ALA A 3 3.01 4.64 69.24
C ALA A 3 1.55 5.01 69.59
N THR A 4 0.71 4.87 68.56
CA THR A 4 -0.76 4.70 68.61
C THR A 4 -1.61 5.99 68.60
N HIS A 5 -2.14 6.34 67.42
CA HIS A 5 -3.57 6.12 67.14
C HIS A 5 -3.84 6.13 65.62
N MET A 6 -4.44 5.03 65.19
CA MET A 6 -4.94 4.69 63.86
C MET A 6 -6.44 5.00 63.76
N ALA A 7 -6.89 5.16 62.51
CA ALA A 7 -8.27 5.24 62.02
C ALA A 7 -8.97 6.62 62.21
N ASP A 8 -9.84 7.10 61.32
CA ASP A 8 -10.61 6.39 60.31
C ASP A 8 -11.07 7.31 59.16
N LEU A 9 -11.31 6.64 58.04
CA LEU A 9 -11.90 7.03 56.78
C LEU A 9 -13.29 7.67 56.94
N SER A 10 -13.54 8.77 56.21
CA SER A 10 -14.73 8.96 55.37
C SER A 10 -14.79 10.39 54.87
N LEU A 11 -15.17 10.56 53.60
CA LEU A 11 -15.34 11.83 52.86
C LEU A 11 -13.97 12.36 52.40
N TRP A 12 -13.51 12.17 51.17
CA TRP A 12 -14.20 12.43 49.91
C TRP A 12 -13.85 11.38 48.85
N ILE A 13 -14.78 10.46 48.60
CA ILE A 13 -14.99 9.85 47.29
C ILE A 13 -16.04 10.71 46.61
N ALA A 14 -15.64 11.52 45.63
CA ALA A 14 -16.56 12.04 44.62
C ALA A 14 -15.76 12.39 43.36
N HIS A 15 -16.18 11.81 42.22
CA HIS A 15 -15.65 11.96 40.85
C HIS A 15 -14.41 11.13 40.47
N GLY A 16 -14.60 9.80 40.43
CA GLY A 16 -14.27 8.99 39.24
C GLY A 16 -12.80 8.84 38.81
N LEU A 17 -12.17 7.79 39.34
CA LEU A 17 -11.12 6.95 38.72
C LEU A 17 -9.67 7.51 38.62
N PHE A 18 -8.97 7.30 39.73
CA PHE A 18 -7.55 6.93 39.84
C PHE A 18 -7.14 5.80 38.86
N TRP A 19 -5.92 5.83 38.29
CA TRP A 19 -4.84 4.83 38.54
C TRP A 19 -3.61 5.03 37.63
N PHE A 20 -2.56 5.71 38.12
CA PHE A 20 -1.18 5.47 37.64
C PHE A 20 -0.31 5.10 38.84
N SER A 21 -0.26 3.80 39.16
CA SER A 21 0.78 3.25 40.05
C SER A 21 2.14 3.26 39.33
N PRO A 22 3.26 3.56 40.02
CA PRO A 22 4.63 3.44 39.50
C PRO A 22 4.96 2.06 38.90
N ASP A 23 4.24 1.01 39.29
CA ASP A 23 4.42 -0.37 38.81
C ASP A 23 4.11 -0.55 37.31
N ARG A 24 3.37 0.39 36.70
CA ARG A 24 2.97 0.30 35.29
C ARG A 24 4.08 0.72 34.32
N LEU A 25 5.11 1.45 34.78
CA LEU A 25 6.26 1.82 33.96
C LEU A 25 7.28 0.68 33.80
N LEU A 26 7.29 -0.31 34.71
CA LEU A 26 8.21 -1.46 34.65
C LEU A 26 7.69 -2.64 33.80
N ARG A 27 6.44 -2.62 33.32
CA ARG A 27 5.87 -3.68 32.45
C ARG A 27 5.87 -3.36 30.95
N ALA A 28 6.42 -2.23 30.53
CA ALA A 28 6.33 -1.76 29.14
C ALA A 28 7.62 -1.95 28.31
N ALA A 29 8.72 -2.42 28.90
CA ALA A 29 9.89 -2.86 28.14
C ALA A 29 9.74 -4.34 27.74
N ARG A 30 8.72 -4.66 26.94
CA ARG A 30 8.71 -5.94 26.24
C ARG A 30 9.76 -5.84 25.14
N THR A 31 10.91 -6.46 25.36
CA THR A 31 11.87 -6.70 24.28
C THR A 31 11.17 -7.53 23.20
N VAL A 32 10.76 -6.88 22.12
CA VAL A 32 10.25 -7.58 20.93
C VAL A 32 11.48 -8.01 20.14
N SER A 33 11.80 -9.30 20.17
CA SER A 33 12.89 -9.86 19.34
C SER A 33 12.39 -10.03 17.91
N TYR A 34 12.96 -9.30 16.96
CA TYR A 34 12.75 -9.54 15.54
C TYR A 34 13.81 -10.49 15.00
N ARG A 35 13.40 -11.48 14.20
CA ARG A 35 14.34 -12.27 13.40
C ARG A 35 14.89 -11.37 12.30
N ALA A 36 16.20 -11.15 12.27
CA ALA A 36 16.84 -10.50 11.14
C ALA A 36 16.70 -11.39 9.88
N PRO A 37 16.34 -10.82 8.72
CA PRO A 37 16.31 -11.57 7.48
C PRO A 37 17.73 -12.02 7.10
N SER A 38 17.84 -13.20 6.50
CA SER A 38 19.05 -13.69 5.87
C SER A 38 19.44 -12.80 4.68
N ALA A 39 20.72 -12.85 4.29
CA ALA A 39 21.19 -12.15 3.09
C ALA A 39 20.39 -12.56 1.83
N ALA A 40 20.00 -13.83 1.72
CA ALA A 40 19.19 -14.32 0.61
C ALA A 40 17.77 -13.69 0.58
N GLU A 41 17.13 -13.55 1.74
CA GLU A 41 15.83 -12.88 1.87
C GLU A 41 15.94 -11.40 1.50
N VAL A 42 16.98 -10.70 1.97
CA VAL A 42 17.23 -9.30 1.60
C VAL A 42 17.47 -9.14 0.10
N ILE A 43 18.31 -10.00 -0.50
CA ILE A 43 18.59 -9.96 -1.94
C ILE A 43 17.32 -10.22 -2.76
N ALA A 44 16.46 -11.15 -2.35
CA ALA A 44 15.20 -11.42 -3.02
C ALA A 44 14.23 -10.23 -2.96
N MET A 45 14.12 -9.58 -1.79
CA MET A 45 13.33 -8.36 -1.62
C MET A 45 13.84 -7.24 -2.53
N LEU A 46 15.14 -6.96 -2.53
CA LEU A 46 15.76 -5.94 -3.39
C LEU A 46 15.53 -6.24 -4.88
N ARG A 47 15.66 -7.50 -5.30
CA ARG A 47 15.38 -7.90 -6.69
C ARG A 47 13.92 -7.63 -7.07
N LYS A 48 12.98 -7.95 -6.18
CA LYS A 48 11.55 -7.70 -6.40
C LYS A 48 11.26 -6.21 -6.52
N ASP A 49 11.83 -5.39 -5.64
CA ASP A 49 11.65 -3.93 -5.66
C ASP A 49 12.24 -3.29 -6.92
N LEU A 50 13.45 -3.70 -7.30
CA LEU A 50 14.10 -3.25 -8.53
C LEU A 50 13.28 -3.65 -9.77
N LEU A 51 12.73 -4.86 -9.79
CA LEU A 51 11.87 -5.34 -10.88
C LEU A 51 10.54 -4.56 -10.94
N GLY A 52 9.96 -4.25 -9.78
CA GLY A 52 8.75 -3.42 -9.67
C GLY A 52 8.98 -2.03 -10.24
N ARG A 53 10.00 -1.33 -9.75
CA ARG A 53 10.38 0.01 -10.23
C ARG A 53 10.69 0.03 -11.73
N PHE A 54 11.42 -0.98 -12.21
CA PHE A 54 11.70 -1.12 -13.63
C PHE A 54 10.42 -1.21 -14.47
N GLY A 55 9.45 -2.02 -14.05
CA GLY A 55 8.18 -2.11 -14.76
C GLY A 55 7.37 -0.83 -14.69
N GLU A 56 7.34 -0.15 -13.54
CA GLU A 56 6.63 1.12 -13.38
C GLU A 56 7.19 2.20 -14.32
N GLU A 57 8.52 2.30 -14.46
CA GLU A 57 9.14 3.24 -15.41
C GLU A 57 8.73 2.95 -16.86
N ILE A 58 8.74 1.68 -17.27
CA ILE A 58 8.33 1.28 -18.62
C ILE A 58 6.83 1.57 -18.84
N ALA A 59 5.99 1.29 -17.84
CA ALA A 59 4.56 1.56 -17.91
C ALA A 59 4.29 3.07 -18.05
N VAL A 60 4.99 3.91 -17.29
CA VAL A 60 4.91 5.37 -17.40
C VAL A 60 5.31 5.86 -18.78
N HIS A 61 6.39 5.31 -19.34
CA HIS A 61 6.83 5.65 -20.70
C HIS A 61 5.74 5.31 -21.73
N HIS A 62 5.24 4.07 -21.70
CA HIS A 62 4.17 3.60 -22.58
C HIS A 62 2.90 4.46 -22.50
N LEU A 63 2.48 4.82 -21.29
CA LEU A 63 1.30 5.67 -21.07
C LEU A 63 1.50 7.08 -21.64
N ARG A 64 2.68 7.68 -21.45
CA ARG A 64 3.02 9.00 -22.01
C ARG A 64 3.04 8.97 -23.53
N GLU A 65 3.65 7.95 -24.14
CA GLU A 65 3.64 7.75 -25.60
C GLU A 65 2.22 7.54 -26.14
N SER A 66 1.34 6.95 -25.33
CA SER A 66 -0.09 6.79 -25.65
C SER A 66 -0.92 8.07 -25.43
N GLY A 67 -0.29 9.18 -25.04
CA GLY A 67 -0.94 10.48 -24.85
C GLY A 67 -1.56 10.72 -23.46
N LEU A 68 -1.38 9.80 -22.51
CA LEU A 68 -1.91 9.97 -21.16
C LEU A 68 -0.98 10.86 -20.31
N ALA A 69 -1.58 11.75 -19.53
CA ALA A 69 -0.86 12.58 -18.57
C ALA A 69 -0.70 11.83 -17.24
N ILE A 70 0.53 11.62 -16.79
CA ILE A 70 0.79 11.00 -15.48
C ILE A 70 0.55 12.03 -14.38
N LEU A 71 -0.39 11.74 -13.47
CA LEU A 71 -0.72 12.58 -12.34
C LEU A 71 0.08 12.19 -11.10
N GLU A 72 0.24 10.88 -10.87
CA GLU A 72 0.98 10.37 -9.72
C GLU A 72 1.51 8.96 -9.97
N ARG A 73 2.55 8.60 -9.21
CA ARG A 73 3.22 7.31 -9.26
C ARG A 73 3.46 6.80 -7.85
N ASN A 74 3.30 5.50 -7.62
CA ASN A 74 3.53 4.83 -6.33
C ASN A 74 2.84 5.58 -5.17
N TRP A 75 1.59 5.99 -5.37
CA TRP A 75 0.82 6.68 -4.34
C TRP A 75 0.45 5.71 -3.23
N ARG A 76 0.64 6.11 -1.97
CA ARG A 76 0.42 5.27 -0.80
C ARG A 76 -0.46 5.97 0.22
N CYS A 77 -1.37 5.21 0.81
CA CYS A 77 -2.18 5.60 1.95
C CYS A 77 -2.24 4.44 2.96
N SER A 78 -2.95 4.63 4.08
CA SER A 78 -3.15 3.57 5.08
C SER A 78 -3.88 2.34 4.53
N SER A 79 -4.70 2.51 3.49
CA SER A 79 -5.51 1.45 2.88
C SER A 79 -4.77 0.66 1.80
N GLY A 80 -3.63 1.16 1.30
CA GLY A 80 -2.87 0.51 0.25
C GLY A 80 -2.08 1.46 -0.65
N GLU A 81 -1.89 1.03 -1.89
CA GLU A 81 -1.06 1.72 -2.87
C GLU A 81 -1.70 1.68 -4.25
N ILE A 82 -1.46 2.72 -5.04
CA ILE A 82 -1.77 2.78 -6.47
C ILE A 82 -0.44 2.95 -7.21
N ASP A 83 -0.15 2.07 -8.17
CA ASP A 83 1.10 2.11 -8.93
C ASP A 83 1.18 3.38 -9.79
N ILE A 84 0.15 3.65 -10.59
CA ILE A 84 0.10 4.85 -11.44
C ILE A 84 -1.32 5.43 -11.46
N VAL A 85 -1.41 6.74 -11.30
CA VAL A 85 -2.60 7.54 -11.59
C VAL A 85 -2.32 8.40 -12.80
N ALA A 86 -3.14 8.29 -13.83
CA ALA A 86 -3.01 9.02 -15.07
C ALA A 86 -4.35 9.66 -15.49
N ARG A 87 -4.30 10.51 -16.52
CA ARG A 87 -5.45 11.17 -17.11
C ARG A 87 -5.47 10.97 -18.62
N ASP A 88 -6.64 10.63 -19.14
CA ASP A 88 -6.95 10.41 -20.54
C ASP A 88 -8.14 11.32 -20.91
N GLY A 89 -7.85 12.55 -21.37
CA GLY A 89 -8.88 13.61 -21.47
C GLY A 89 -9.44 13.99 -20.10
N ASP A 90 -10.73 13.72 -19.88
CA ASP A 90 -11.44 13.96 -18.61
C ASP A 90 -11.62 12.68 -17.76
N GLU A 91 -11.14 11.54 -18.27
CA GLU A 91 -11.17 10.26 -17.57
C GLU A 91 -9.94 10.11 -16.67
N LEU A 92 -10.16 9.70 -15.42
CA LEU A 92 -9.09 9.26 -14.54
C LEU A 92 -8.76 7.81 -14.83
N VAL A 93 -7.48 7.51 -15.00
CA VAL A 93 -7.00 6.16 -15.28
C VAL A 93 -6.15 5.68 -14.12
N ILE A 94 -6.57 4.60 -13.48
CA ILE A 94 -5.86 3.92 -12.40
C ILE A 94 -5.21 2.68 -13.00
N CYS A 95 -3.87 2.62 -12.99
CA CYS A 95 -3.15 1.49 -13.56
C CYS A 95 -2.50 0.65 -12.46
N GLU A 96 -2.71 -0.67 -12.51
CA GLU A 96 -1.88 -1.66 -11.82
C GLU A 96 -0.79 -2.14 -12.79
N VAL A 97 0.47 -2.12 -12.34
CA VAL A 97 1.63 -2.57 -13.11
C VAL A 97 2.07 -3.96 -12.66
N LYS A 98 2.25 -4.86 -13.63
CA LYS A 98 2.73 -6.22 -13.38
C LYS A 98 3.98 -6.50 -14.18
N THR A 99 5.13 -6.55 -13.50
CA THR A 99 6.40 -6.92 -14.12
C THR A 99 6.66 -8.43 -13.98
N ARG A 100 7.04 -9.09 -15.08
CA ARG A 100 7.49 -10.48 -15.08
C ARG A 100 8.76 -10.68 -15.90
N SER A 101 9.58 -11.63 -15.48
CA SER A 101 10.76 -12.10 -16.22
C SER A 101 10.49 -13.46 -16.86
N GLY A 102 10.68 -13.58 -18.17
CA GLY A 102 10.56 -14.85 -18.91
C GLY A 102 9.13 -15.22 -19.37
N ASN A 103 9.00 -16.44 -19.90
CA ASN A 103 7.75 -16.99 -20.47
C ASN A 103 6.83 -17.63 -19.41
N GLY A 104 7.00 -17.29 -18.13
CA GLY A 104 6.16 -17.82 -17.05
C GLY A 104 4.71 -17.37 -17.22
N TYR A 105 3.91 -18.17 -17.90
CA TYR A 105 2.45 -18.07 -17.91
C TYR A 105 1.95 -18.45 -16.51
N GLY A 106 1.57 -17.45 -15.73
CA GLY A 106 0.67 -17.65 -14.60
C GLY A 106 -0.73 -17.23 -15.06
N THR A 107 -1.63 -18.19 -15.20
CA THR A 107 -3.07 -17.97 -15.39
C THR A 107 -3.68 -17.46 -14.08
N PRO A 108 -4.18 -16.21 -13.98
CA PRO A 108 -4.70 -15.66 -12.72
C PRO A 108 -6.18 -15.26 -12.82
N GLN A 109 -7.04 -16.02 -13.51
CA GLN A 109 -8.09 -15.31 -14.25
C GLN A 109 -9.34 -14.82 -13.48
N GLU A 110 -9.85 -15.43 -12.42
CA GLU A 110 -11.24 -15.04 -11.99
C GLU A 110 -11.40 -14.56 -10.55
N ALA A 111 -10.81 -15.22 -9.56
CA ALA A 111 -11.03 -14.85 -8.15
C ALA A 111 -10.17 -13.64 -7.68
N VAL A 112 -9.04 -13.38 -8.35
CA VAL A 112 -8.10 -12.31 -7.99
C VAL A 112 -8.52 -10.96 -8.57
N THR A 113 -9.39 -10.94 -9.58
CA THR A 113 -9.75 -9.73 -10.32
C THR A 113 -10.78 -8.89 -9.58
N ARG A 114 -11.86 -9.48 -9.03
CA ARG A 114 -12.90 -8.73 -8.31
C ARG A 114 -12.40 -8.07 -7.02
N VAL A 115 -11.70 -8.83 -6.17
CA VAL A 115 -11.15 -8.30 -4.91
C VAL A 115 -10.13 -7.19 -5.18
N LYS A 116 -9.27 -7.35 -6.20
CA LYS A 116 -8.33 -6.30 -6.60
C LYS A 116 -9.05 -5.08 -7.16
N ALA A 117 -10.06 -5.27 -8.01
CA ALA A 117 -10.83 -4.17 -8.57
C ALA A 117 -11.57 -3.38 -7.47
N GLU A 118 -12.21 -4.06 -6.52
CA GLU A 118 -12.85 -3.40 -5.36
C GLU A 118 -11.85 -2.61 -4.52
N ARG A 119 -10.66 -3.18 -4.28
CA ARG A 119 -9.59 -2.47 -3.57
C ARG A 119 -9.14 -1.22 -4.32
N LEU A 120 -8.88 -1.33 -5.62
CA LEU A 120 -8.46 -0.21 -6.45
C LEU A 120 -9.55 0.86 -6.55
N ARG A 121 -10.83 0.49 -6.60
CA ARG A 121 -11.95 1.45 -6.53
C ARG A 121 -11.95 2.26 -5.24
N ARG A 122 -11.72 1.61 -4.10
CA ARG A 122 -11.61 2.30 -2.79
C ARG A 122 -10.41 3.25 -2.77
N LEU A 123 -9.26 2.79 -3.25
CA LEU A 123 -8.04 3.61 -3.32
C LEU A 123 -8.22 4.80 -4.27
N ALA A 124 -8.88 4.61 -5.41
CA ALA A 124 -9.18 5.70 -6.34
C ALA A 124 -10.10 6.75 -5.71
N ALA A 125 -11.11 6.32 -4.95
CA ALA A 125 -11.99 7.23 -4.21
C ALA A 125 -11.24 8.03 -3.14
N GLU A 126 -10.34 7.39 -2.39
CA GLU A 126 -9.48 8.08 -1.42
C GLU A 126 -8.53 9.07 -2.11
N TRP A 127 -7.90 8.67 -3.21
CA TRP A 127 -7.02 9.54 -3.99
C TRP A 127 -7.78 10.78 -4.50
N LEU A 128 -8.98 10.60 -5.06
CA LEU A 128 -9.85 11.68 -5.51
C LEU A 128 -10.25 12.62 -4.38
N ALA A 129 -10.59 12.07 -3.20
CA ALA A 129 -10.95 12.85 -2.03
C ALA A 129 -9.77 13.73 -1.55
N VAL A 130 -8.56 13.17 -1.51
CA VAL A 130 -7.33 13.91 -1.13
C VAL A 130 -7.00 15.00 -2.16
N ARG A 131 -7.27 14.78 -3.44
CA ARG A 131 -6.96 15.74 -4.52
C ARG A 131 -8.08 16.75 -4.79
N GLY A 132 -9.29 16.53 -4.25
CA GLY A 132 -10.46 17.38 -4.52
C GLY A 132 -10.93 17.34 -5.97
N LEU A 133 -10.64 16.26 -6.71
CA LEU A 133 -10.95 16.13 -8.13
C LEU A 133 -12.26 15.37 -8.37
N ARG A 134 -12.92 15.67 -9.50
CA ARG A 134 -14.15 14.99 -9.96
C ARG A 134 -14.06 14.72 -11.46
N PRO A 135 -13.43 13.61 -11.88
CA PRO A 135 -13.35 13.23 -13.28
C PRO A 135 -14.73 12.80 -13.80
N SER A 136 -14.90 12.76 -15.13
CA SER A 136 -16.15 12.31 -15.76
C SER A 136 -16.38 10.80 -15.60
N SER A 137 -15.29 10.03 -15.62
CA SER A 137 -15.26 8.58 -15.37
C SER A 137 -13.95 8.17 -14.72
N VAL A 138 -13.93 6.95 -14.18
CA VAL A 138 -12.72 6.29 -13.69
C VAL A 138 -12.57 4.95 -14.40
N ARG A 139 -11.43 4.76 -15.06
CA ARG A 139 -11.05 3.53 -15.74
C ARG A 139 -9.92 2.83 -14.99
N PHE A 140 -9.99 1.50 -14.93
CA PHE A 140 -8.98 0.68 -14.26
C PHE A 140 -8.26 -0.17 -15.30
N ASP A 141 -6.98 0.10 -15.48
CA ASP A 141 -6.12 -0.53 -16.48
C ASP A 141 -5.12 -1.48 -15.81
N VAL A 142 -4.70 -2.50 -16.56
CA VAL A 142 -3.54 -3.34 -16.20
C VAL A 142 -2.46 -3.16 -17.24
N ILE A 143 -1.23 -2.92 -16.79
CA ILE A 143 -0.06 -2.86 -17.65
C ILE A 143 0.88 -4.00 -17.28
N ALA A 144 1.01 -4.98 -18.17
CA ALA A 144 1.96 -6.07 -18.01
C ALA A 144 3.27 -5.74 -18.74
N VAL A 145 4.37 -5.76 -18.00
CA VAL A 145 5.73 -5.53 -18.52
C VAL A 145 6.48 -6.86 -18.50
N VAL A 146 6.86 -7.35 -19.67
CA VAL A 146 7.46 -8.67 -19.87
C VAL A 146 8.88 -8.53 -20.38
N ARG A 147 9.86 -8.93 -19.56
CA ARG A 147 11.26 -9.07 -20.01
C ARG A 147 11.42 -10.36 -20.81
N ARG A 148 11.82 -10.24 -22.07
CA ARG A 148 12.05 -11.39 -22.96
C ARG A 148 13.42 -12.02 -22.71
N PRO A 149 13.56 -13.35 -22.82
CA PRO A 149 14.84 -14.04 -22.62
C PRO A 149 15.97 -13.57 -23.56
N GLN A 150 15.64 -13.20 -24.81
CA GLN A 150 16.61 -12.75 -25.81
C GLN A 150 16.99 -11.26 -25.69
N GLY A 151 16.55 -10.59 -24.61
CA GLY A 151 16.62 -9.13 -24.49
C GLY A 151 15.36 -8.43 -25.00
N GLY A 152 15.17 -7.19 -24.56
CA GLY A 152 13.98 -6.39 -24.87
C GLY A 152 12.82 -6.54 -23.87
N VAL A 153 11.87 -5.62 -24.00
CA VAL A 153 10.69 -5.53 -23.13
C VAL A 153 9.45 -5.48 -24.02
N ALA A 154 8.43 -6.26 -23.65
CA ALA A 154 7.11 -6.15 -24.23
C ALA A 154 6.14 -5.55 -23.20
N VAL A 155 5.28 -4.64 -23.67
CA VAL A 155 4.22 -4.03 -22.87
C VAL A 155 2.88 -4.49 -23.42
N GLU A 156 2.02 -5.00 -22.54
CA GLU A 156 0.63 -5.31 -22.83
C GLU A 156 -0.24 -4.42 -21.93
N HIS A 157 -1.05 -3.57 -22.55
CA HIS A 157 -1.92 -2.60 -21.85
C HIS A 157 -3.37 -2.99 -22.04
N LEU A 158 -3.95 -3.55 -20.98
CA LEU A 158 -5.34 -3.95 -20.91
C LEU A 158 -6.17 -2.80 -20.33
N ARG A 159 -6.98 -2.16 -21.16
CA ARG A 159 -7.80 -1.00 -20.76
C ARG A 159 -9.15 -1.42 -20.21
N GLY A 160 -9.56 -0.86 -19.07
CA GLY A 160 -10.91 -1.04 -18.51
C GLY A 160 -11.27 -2.48 -18.14
N VAL A 161 -10.29 -3.27 -17.67
CA VAL A 161 -10.47 -4.72 -17.41
C VAL A 161 -10.80 -5.07 -15.95
N MET A 162 -11.09 -4.08 -15.11
CA MET A 162 -11.35 -4.25 -13.67
C MET A 162 -12.65 -3.61 -13.19
#